data_AF-A0A0S8HJH0-F1
#
_entry.id   AF-A0A0S8HJH0-F1
#
_cell.length_a   1.000
_cell.length_b   1.000
_cell.length_c   1.000
_cell.angle_alpha   90.00
_cell.angle_beta   90.00
_cell.angle_gamma   90.00
#
_symmetry.space_group_name_H-M   'P 1'
#
loop_
_entity.id
_entity.type
_entity.pdbx_description
1 polymer ?
#
loop_
_entity_poly.entity_id
_entity_poly.type
_entity_poly.pdbx_seq_one_letter_code
_entity_poly.pdbx_strand_id
1 'polypeptide(L)'
;MNDTTEQARHLIRRAFWLTAFCVVAAAVGVGILLNGALAAPEAVGVSVSETPAQGKTGALPALAAPTGGPGEQASSPGEGPTSPPGADLEPLFAAIAAVESYNGRRPVGDGGRSQGPYHIGRAYWNEATRQGGVRWDYSTHVWSRPHCRQVMIWYWQRWCPEALRGGDLATLARTHNGGPGGPRKGATLPYWRRVQQAMTAQARPQRR
;
A
#
# COMPACT_ATOMS: atom_id res chain seq x y z
N MET A 1 -22.60 -31.77 -21.81
CA MET A 1 -21.39 -32.01 -22.63
C MET A 1 -20.71 -30.69 -23.05
N ASN A 2 -20.44 -29.76 -22.11
CA ASN A 2 -19.76 -28.48 -22.39
C ASN A 2 -18.60 -28.18 -21.41
N ASP A 3 -18.13 -29.17 -20.65
CA ASP A 3 -17.19 -28.95 -19.53
C ASP A 3 -15.71 -28.93 -19.99
N THR A 4 -15.42 -29.62 -21.09
CA THR A 4 -14.04 -29.84 -21.57
C THR A 4 -13.41 -28.56 -22.16
N THR A 5 -14.21 -27.64 -22.70
CA THR A 5 -13.72 -26.38 -23.30
C THR A 5 -13.49 -25.27 -22.28
N GLU A 6 -14.15 -25.30 -21.12
CA GLU A 6 -13.84 -24.46 -19.96
C GLU A 6 -12.51 -24.89 -19.31
N GLN A 7 -12.32 -26.19 -19.10
CA GLN A 7 -11.08 -26.73 -18.54
C GLN A 7 -9.87 -26.48 -19.43
N ALA A 8 -10.00 -26.63 -20.75
CA ALA A 8 -8.92 -26.34 -21.70
C ALA A 8 -8.53 -24.84 -21.70
N ARG A 9 -9.50 -23.93 -21.63
CA ARG A 9 -9.24 -22.48 -21.52
C ARG A 9 -8.57 -22.12 -20.19
N HIS A 10 -8.89 -22.84 -19.11
CA HIS A 10 -8.22 -22.66 -17.81
C HIS A 10 -6.76 -23.12 -17.82
N LEU A 11 -6.44 -24.20 -18.53
CA LEU A 11 -5.07 -24.72 -18.64
C LEU A 11 -4.19 -23.85 -19.55
N ILE A 12 -4.74 -23.31 -20.65
CA ILE A 12 -4.02 -22.38 -21.54
C ILE A 12 -3.72 -21.04 -20.82
N ARG A 13 -4.64 -20.55 -19.99
CA ARG A 13 -4.41 -19.37 -19.13
C ARG A 13 -3.37 -19.61 -18.03
N ARG A 14 -3.19 -20.86 -17.57
CA ARG A 14 -2.16 -21.27 -16.61
C ARG A 14 -0.77 -21.37 -17.23
N ALA A 15 -0.66 -21.89 -18.46
CA ALA A 15 0.62 -22.03 -19.15
C ALA A 15 1.26 -20.69 -19.53
N PHE A 16 0.47 -19.68 -19.92
CA PHE A 16 0.96 -18.34 -20.21
C PHE A 16 1.54 -17.59 -18.99
N TRP A 17 1.14 -17.99 -17.77
CA TRP A 17 1.60 -17.36 -16.52
C TRP A 17 2.93 -17.93 -16.01
N LEU A 18 3.28 -19.18 -16.34
CA LEU A 18 4.56 -19.79 -15.94
C LEU A 18 5.74 -19.29 -16.80
N THR A 19 5.53 -19.03 -18.09
CA THR A 19 6.59 -18.53 -18.99
C THR A 19 6.86 -17.04 -18.80
N ALA A 20 5.84 -16.21 -18.55
CA ALA A 20 6.03 -14.76 -18.39
C ALA A 20 6.78 -14.38 -17.10
N PHE A 21 6.71 -15.19 -16.04
CA PHE A 21 7.41 -14.92 -14.77
C PHE A 21 8.84 -15.48 -14.75
N CYS A 22 9.14 -16.55 -15.50
CA CYS A 22 10.50 -17.11 -15.58
C CYS A 22 11.48 -16.22 -16.36
N VAL A 23 11.02 -15.47 -17.37
CA VAL A 23 11.92 -14.63 -18.20
C VAL A 23 12.43 -13.39 -17.44
N VAL A 24 11.71 -12.90 -16.43
CA VAL A 24 12.16 -11.74 -15.62
C VAL A 24 13.17 -12.15 -14.54
N ALA A 25 13.11 -13.39 -14.04
CA ALA A 25 14.05 -13.88 -13.02
C ALA A 25 15.46 -14.18 -13.58
N ALA A 26 15.57 -14.52 -14.87
CA ALA A 26 16.87 -14.80 -15.50
C ALA A 26 17.69 -13.53 -15.81
N ALA A 27 17.05 -12.36 -15.95
CA ALA A 27 17.73 -11.11 -16.34
C ALA A 27 18.39 -10.36 -15.16
N VAL A 28 18.06 -10.69 -13.91
CA VAL A 28 18.68 -10.06 -12.72
C VAL A 28 19.85 -10.90 -12.18
N GLY A 29 19.91 -12.20 -12.49
CA GLY A 29 20.93 -13.13 -11.98
C GLY A 29 22.27 -13.14 -12.72
N VAL A 30 22.37 -12.55 -13.91
CA VAL A 30 23.61 -12.57 -14.72
C VAL A 30 24.48 -11.31 -14.51
N GLY A 31 23.93 -10.24 -13.94
CA GLY A 31 24.66 -8.97 -13.77
C GLY A 31 25.54 -8.85 -12.52
N ILE A 32 25.57 -9.86 -11.63
CA ILE A 32 26.26 -9.78 -10.32
C ILE A 32 27.58 -10.59 -10.30
N LEU A 33 27.96 -11.27 -11.40
CA LEU A 33 29.16 -12.14 -11.43
C LEU A 33 30.36 -11.62 -12.23
N LEU A 34 30.38 -10.34 -12.63
CA LEU A 34 31.52 -9.73 -13.32
C LEU A 34 31.83 -8.34 -12.76
N ASN A 35 32.37 -8.28 -11.55
CA ASN A 35 33.28 -7.20 -11.13
C ASN A 35 33.99 -7.60 -9.84
N GLY A 36 34.99 -8.47 -9.99
CA GLY A 36 35.99 -8.76 -8.98
C GLY A 36 37.37 -8.37 -9.49
N ALA A 37 38.15 -7.76 -8.59
CA ALA A 37 39.58 -7.45 -8.66
C ALA A 37 40.00 -6.15 -9.37
N LEU A 38 40.40 -5.15 -8.60
CA LEU A 38 41.83 -4.81 -8.43
C LEU A 38 42.07 -3.70 -7.38
N ALA A 39 43.12 -3.92 -6.59
CA ALA A 39 43.95 -2.98 -5.83
C ALA A 39 43.47 -2.46 -4.44
N ALA A 40 44.20 -2.92 -3.42
CA ALA A 40 44.49 -2.27 -2.14
C ALA A 40 45.83 -1.48 -2.25
N PRO A 41 46.44 -0.98 -1.16
CA PRO A 41 45.99 0.05 -0.22
C PRO A 41 47.02 1.20 -0.11
N GLU A 42 46.58 2.41 0.25
CA GLU A 42 47.49 3.47 0.74
C GLU A 42 46.97 3.97 2.09
N ALA A 43 47.80 3.77 3.11
CA ALA A 43 47.62 4.26 4.46
C ALA A 43 48.17 5.68 4.56
N VAL A 44 47.37 6.62 5.04
CA VAL A 44 47.88 7.87 5.61
C VAL A 44 47.11 8.13 6.90
N GLY A 45 47.83 8.02 8.01
CA GLY A 45 47.33 8.43 9.32
C GLY A 45 47.33 9.94 9.45
N VAL A 46 46.28 10.48 10.06
CA VAL A 46 46.33 11.75 10.79
C VAL A 46 45.53 11.58 12.07
N SER A 47 46.27 11.66 13.17
CA SER A 47 45.82 11.83 14.55
C SER A 47 45.58 13.31 14.82
N VAL A 48 44.44 13.73 15.39
CA VAL A 48 44.42 14.74 16.46
C VAL A 48 43.10 14.70 17.29
N SER A 49 43.29 14.63 18.61
CA SER A 49 42.57 15.29 19.72
C SER A 49 41.06 15.09 19.97
N GLU A 50 40.79 14.39 21.07
CA GLU A 50 39.65 14.59 21.97
C GLU A 50 39.87 15.84 22.86
N THR A 51 38.81 16.58 23.19
CA THR A 51 38.62 17.20 24.53
C THR A 51 37.11 17.51 24.76
N PRO A 52 36.60 17.47 26.01
CA PRO A 52 35.17 17.37 26.30
C PRO A 52 34.56 18.69 26.81
N ALA A 53 33.23 18.81 26.78
CA ALA A 53 32.50 19.82 27.54
C ALA A 53 31.20 19.26 28.14
N GLN A 54 31.18 19.26 29.48
CA GLN A 54 30.03 19.03 30.36
C GLN A 54 29.06 20.22 30.31
N GLY A 55 27.78 20.00 30.66
CA GLY A 55 26.97 21.10 31.18
C GLY A 55 25.44 20.94 31.23
N LYS A 56 24.95 20.62 32.45
CA LYS A 56 23.78 21.23 33.13
C LYS A 56 22.32 20.86 32.76
N THR A 57 21.74 20.06 33.66
CA THR A 57 20.60 20.37 34.57
C THR A 57 19.53 21.40 34.18
N GLY A 58 18.26 20.98 34.33
CA GLY A 58 17.07 21.82 34.54
C GLY A 58 15.80 21.00 34.27
N ALA A 59 15.23 20.28 35.24
CA ALA A 59 14.24 20.74 36.21
C ALA A 59 12.92 21.28 35.60
N LEU A 60 11.84 20.56 35.92
CA LEU A 60 10.42 20.84 35.63
C LEU A 60 9.98 22.22 36.13
N PRO A 61 8.83 22.71 35.63
CA PRO A 61 7.74 22.92 36.58
C PRO A 61 6.39 22.34 36.12
N ALA A 62 5.61 22.03 37.15
CA ALA A 62 4.25 21.52 37.10
C ALA A 62 3.21 22.65 37.14
N LEU A 63 1.96 22.23 36.88
CA LEU A 63 0.67 22.83 37.23
C LEU A 63 0.20 24.10 36.51
N ALA A 64 -0.89 23.94 35.75
CA ALA A 64 -2.14 24.64 36.03
C ALA A 64 -3.33 23.88 35.40
N ALA A 65 -4.25 23.45 36.24
CA ALA A 65 -5.63 23.11 35.86
C ALA A 65 -6.45 24.40 35.74
N PRO A 66 -7.57 24.37 35.01
CA PRO A 66 -8.81 24.69 35.70
C PRO A 66 -9.96 23.69 35.47
N THR A 67 -10.74 23.60 36.53
CA THR A 67 -11.98 22.87 36.82
C THR A 67 -13.21 23.36 36.07
N GLY A 68 -14.18 22.44 35.89
CA GLY A 68 -15.61 22.67 35.59
C GLY A 68 -15.96 22.36 34.13
N GLY A 69 -16.92 21.52 33.75
CA GLY A 69 -18.10 20.91 34.38
C GLY A 69 -19.02 20.47 33.21
N PRO A 70 -19.98 19.54 33.40
CA PRO A 70 -20.38 18.60 32.35
C PRO A 70 -21.47 19.14 31.41
N GLY A 71 -21.32 18.83 30.12
CA GLY A 71 -22.32 19.00 29.07
C GLY A 71 -22.35 17.73 28.23
N GLU A 72 -22.96 16.69 28.78
CA GLU A 72 -23.19 15.41 28.13
C GLU A 72 -24.25 15.58 27.05
N GLN A 73 -23.80 15.71 25.79
CA GLN A 73 -24.63 15.42 24.62
C GLN A 73 -23.96 14.28 23.87
N ALA A 74 -24.47 13.08 24.13
CA ALA A 74 -24.19 11.88 23.37
C ALA A 74 -24.58 12.10 21.90
N SER A 75 -23.57 12.22 21.04
CA SER A 75 -23.70 12.01 19.60
C SER A 75 -22.79 10.84 19.21
N SER A 76 -23.41 9.85 18.59
CA SER A 76 -22.95 8.53 18.14
C SER A 76 -21.48 8.34 17.72
N PRO A 77 -20.93 7.11 17.89
CA PRO A 77 -19.63 6.75 17.37
C PRO A 77 -19.73 6.41 15.88
N GLY A 78 -19.12 7.22 15.01
CA GLY A 78 -19.18 6.93 13.57
C GLY A 78 -18.39 7.84 12.64
N GLU A 79 -17.40 8.61 13.10
CA GLU A 79 -16.53 9.34 12.18
C GLU A 79 -15.36 8.44 11.76
N GLY A 80 -15.66 7.57 10.78
CA GLY A 80 -14.62 7.04 9.90
C GLY A 80 -13.94 8.21 9.18
N PRO A 81 -12.65 8.06 8.81
CA PRO A 81 -11.90 9.19 8.32
C PRO A 81 -12.43 9.63 6.95
N THR A 82 -12.65 10.95 6.84
CA THR A 82 -13.41 11.59 5.78
C THR A 82 -12.62 11.63 4.46
N SER A 83 -13.19 11.01 3.42
CA SER A 83 -12.70 11.14 2.04
C SER A 83 -12.67 12.61 1.62
N PRO A 84 -11.75 13.04 0.75
CA PRO A 84 -11.72 14.40 0.25
C PRO A 84 -13.03 14.75 -0.50
N PRO A 85 -13.46 16.03 -0.50
CA PRO A 85 -14.71 16.43 -1.14
C PRO A 85 -14.66 16.18 -2.66
N GLY A 86 -15.63 15.41 -3.18
CA GLY A 86 -15.93 15.34 -4.61
C GLY A 86 -16.00 13.96 -5.26
N ALA A 87 -15.49 12.88 -4.66
CA ALA A 87 -15.60 11.53 -5.21
C ALA A 87 -16.00 10.52 -4.15
N ASP A 88 -17.10 9.79 -4.39
CA ASP A 88 -17.41 8.58 -3.63
C ASP A 88 -16.40 7.49 -4.02
N LEU A 89 -15.46 7.23 -3.10
CA LEU A 89 -14.42 6.21 -3.27
C LEU A 89 -14.87 4.83 -2.80
N GLU A 90 -16.06 4.69 -2.21
CA GLU A 90 -16.52 3.41 -1.67
C GLU A 90 -16.57 2.30 -2.73
N PRO A 91 -17.08 2.54 -3.96
CA PRO A 91 -17.04 1.53 -5.02
C PRO A 91 -15.62 1.12 -5.39
N LEU A 92 -14.66 2.05 -5.38
CA LEU A 92 -13.26 1.76 -5.65
C LEU A 92 -12.63 0.92 -4.53
N PHE A 93 -12.88 1.26 -3.26
CA PHE A 93 -12.38 0.49 -2.12
C PHE A 93 -12.95 -0.92 -2.11
N ALA A 94 -14.25 -1.08 -2.35
CA ALA A 94 -14.89 -2.38 -2.41
C ALA A 94 -14.35 -3.23 -3.57
N ALA A 95 -14.11 -2.62 -4.73
CA ALA A 95 -13.52 -3.29 -5.89
C ALA A 95 -12.06 -3.71 -5.68
N ILE A 96 -11.22 -2.84 -5.11
CA ILE A 96 -9.82 -3.18 -4.79
C ILE A 96 -9.79 -4.34 -3.79
N ALA A 97 -10.58 -4.29 -2.71
CA ALA A 97 -10.63 -5.38 -1.75
C ALA A 97 -11.06 -6.72 -2.38
N ALA A 98 -12.04 -6.71 -3.29
CA ALA A 98 -12.46 -7.91 -4.02
C ALA A 98 -11.35 -8.49 -4.91
N VAL A 99 -10.61 -7.61 -5.61
CA VAL A 99 -9.50 -8.01 -6.49
C VAL A 99 -8.30 -8.52 -5.69
N GLU A 100 -7.93 -7.86 -4.59
CA GLU A 100 -6.77 -8.20 -3.75
C GLU A 100 -7.00 -9.43 -2.87
N SER A 101 -8.25 -9.69 -2.47
CA SER A 101 -8.62 -10.91 -1.76
C SER A 101 -8.72 -12.14 -2.68
N TYR A 102 -8.51 -11.99 -4.00
CA TYR A 102 -8.67 -13.05 -5.01
C TYR A 102 -9.95 -13.89 -4.80
N ASN A 103 -11.10 -13.25 -4.52
CA ASN A 103 -12.35 -13.94 -4.16
C ASN A 103 -12.20 -14.93 -2.99
N GLY A 104 -11.44 -14.57 -1.96
CA GLY A 104 -11.18 -15.41 -0.77
C GLY A 104 -9.96 -16.33 -0.87
N ARG A 105 -9.13 -16.20 -1.92
CA ARG A 105 -7.87 -16.95 -2.05
C ARG A 105 -6.68 -16.08 -1.61
N ARG A 106 -5.71 -16.66 -0.91
CA ARG A 106 -4.48 -15.94 -0.59
C ARG A 106 -3.68 -15.66 -1.86
N PRO A 107 -3.16 -14.44 -2.06
CA PRO A 107 -2.20 -14.15 -3.12
C PRO A 107 -1.01 -15.10 -3.01
N VAL A 108 -0.62 -15.74 -4.11
CA VAL A 108 0.57 -16.59 -4.18
C VAL A 108 1.70 -15.74 -4.77
N GLY A 109 2.86 -15.68 -4.11
CA GLY A 109 4.10 -15.17 -4.71
C GLY A 109 4.72 -13.92 -4.09
N ASP A 110 4.12 -13.29 -3.07
CA ASP A 110 4.75 -12.19 -2.34
C ASP A 110 5.47 -12.64 -1.07
N GLY A 111 5.37 -13.90 -0.66
CA GLY A 111 5.97 -14.42 0.58
C GLY A 111 5.38 -13.78 1.85
N GLY A 112 4.17 -13.23 1.79
CA GLY A 112 3.53 -12.53 2.92
C GLY A 112 4.02 -11.10 3.16
N ARG A 113 4.70 -10.50 2.18
CA ARG A 113 5.21 -9.12 2.23
C ARG A 113 4.08 -8.08 2.31
N SER A 114 2.91 -8.42 1.77
CA SER A 114 1.69 -7.62 1.76
C SER A 114 0.56 -8.35 2.48
N GLN A 115 -0.21 -7.62 3.28
CA GLN A 115 -1.20 -8.20 4.19
C GLN A 115 -2.55 -7.49 4.12
N GLY A 116 -3.56 -8.10 4.76
CA GLY A 116 -4.87 -7.51 4.90
C GLY A 116 -5.76 -7.58 3.65
N PRO A 117 -7.00 -7.05 3.76
CA PRO A 117 -8.00 -7.11 2.69
C PRO A 117 -7.63 -6.31 1.43
N TYR A 118 -6.65 -5.41 1.53
CA TYR A 118 -6.17 -4.57 0.43
C TYR A 118 -4.76 -4.94 -0.04
N HIS A 119 -4.18 -6.01 0.52
CA HIS A 119 -2.84 -6.49 0.21
C HIS A 119 -1.78 -5.37 0.25
N ILE A 120 -1.76 -4.61 1.35
CA ILE A 120 -0.86 -3.47 1.56
C ILE A 120 0.46 -3.99 2.13
N GLY A 121 1.58 -3.59 1.54
CA GLY A 121 2.92 -3.91 2.02
C GLY A 121 3.47 -2.90 3.04
N ARG A 122 4.49 -3.31 3.80
CA ARG A 122 5.07 -2.49 4.87
C ARG A 122 5.61 -1.12 4.41
N ALA A 123 6.22 -1.05 3.23
CA ALA A 123 6.74 0.21 2.68
C ALA A 123 5.61 1.21 2.37
N TYR A 124 4.54 0.73 1.74
CA TYR A 124 3.32 1.49 1.48
C TYR A 124 2.74 2.03 2.80
N TRP A 125 2.56 1.13 3.77
CA TRP A 125 2.01 1.46 5.09
C TRP A 125 2.81 2.57 5.77
N ASN A 126 4.13 2.37 5.91
CA ASN A 126 5.01 3.30 6.61
C ASN A 126 5.05 4.69 5.97
N GLU A 127 4.91 4.76 4.65
CA GLU A 127 4.84 6.04 3.95
C GLU A 127 3.51 6.75 4.17
N ALA A 128 2.41 6.03 4.01
CA ALA A 128 1.07 6.57 4.21
C ALA A 128 0.82 7.03 5.66
N THR A 129 1.22 6.24 6.66
CA THR A 129 1.04 6.61 8.07
C THR A 129 1.91 7.78 8.49
N ARG A 130 3.11 7.93 7.88
CA ARG A 130 3.93 9.14 8.05
C ARG A 130 3.24 10.37 7.47
N GLN A 131 2.65 10.26 6.28
CA GLN A 131 1.83 11.33 5.69
C GLN A 131 0.64 11.69 6.57
N GLY A 132 0.00 10.69 7.19
CA GLY A 132 -1.13 10.87 8.10
C GLY A 132 -0.77 11.31 9.53
N GLY A 133 0.51 11.31 9.90
CA GLY A 133 0.96 11.66 11.26
C GLY A 133 0.55 10.64 12.33
N VAL A 134 0.29 9.38 11.97
CA VAL A 134 -0.19 8.35 12.90
C VAL A 134 0.86 7.25 13.14
N ARG A 135 0.78 6.59 14.31
CA ARG A 135 1.65 5.47 14.69
C ARG A 135 0.88 4.16 14.83
N TRP A 136 0.15 3.78 13.79
CA TRP A 136 -0.58 2.51 13.76
C TRP A 136 0.34 1.33 13.51
N ASP A 137 0.18 0.27 14.31
CA ASP A 137 0.93 -0.96 14.14
C ASP A 137 0.47 -1.72 12.88
N TYR A 138 1.41 -2.00 11.98
CA TYR A 138 1.15 -2.68 10.72
C TYR A 138 0.54 -4.06 10.93
N SER A 139 1.05 -4.85 11.89
CA SER A 139 0.65 -6.26 12.04
C SER A 139 -0.81 -6.44 12.46
N THR A 140 -1.35 -5.44 13.17
CA THR A 140 -2.72 -5.42 13.68
C THR A 140 -3.67 -4.64 12.78
N HIS A 141 -3.28 -3.42 12.38
CA HIS A 141 -4.20 -2.49 11.71
C HIS A 141 -4.33 -2.75 10.21
N VAL A 142 -3.39 -3.45 9.57
CA VAL A 142 -3.49 -3.83 8.15
C VAL A 142 -4.68 -4.77 7.88
N TRP A 143 -5.27 -5.39 8.89
CA TRP A 143 -6.47 -6.23 8.75
C TRP A 143 -7.77 -5.44 8.85
N SER A 144 -7.71 -4.19 9.30
CA SER A 144 -8.88 -3.33 9.50
C SER A 144 -9.20 -2.55 8.22
N ARG A 145 -10.40 -2.77 7.67
CA ARG A 145 -10.83 -2.07 6.44
C ARG A 145 -10.81 -0.54 6.60
N PRO A 146 -11.36 0.07 7.66
CA PRO A 146 -11.29 1.53 7.85
C PRO A 146 -9.85 2.07 7.84
N HIS A 147 -8.93 1.43 8.59
CA HIS A 147 -7.54 1.87 8.62
C HIS A 147 -6.85 1.73 7.26
N CYS A 148 -7.09 0.63 6.54
CA CYS A 148 -6.52 0.43 5.20
C CYS A 148 -7.02 1.46 4.20
N ARG A 149 -8.32 1.79 4.21
CA ARG A 149 -8.89 2.82 3.34
C ARG A 149 -8.22 4.16 3.59
N GLN A 150 -8.02 4.51 4.87
CA GLN A 150 -7.33 5.75 5.21
C GLN A 150 -5.86 5.77 4.78
N VAL A 151 -5.17 4.66 4.98
CA VAL A 151 -3.79 4.46 4.49
C VAL A 151 -3.72 4.64 2.97
N MET A 152 -4.68 4.11 2.21
CA MET A 152 -4.74 4.32 0.76
C MET A 152 -4.97 5.78 0.40
N ILE A 153 -5.88 6.48 1.10
CA ILE A 153 -6.11 7.92 0.89
C ILE A 153 -4.83 8.72 1.11
N TRP A 154 -4.14 8.54 2.24
CA TRP A 154 -2.88 9.24 2.51
C TRP A 154 -1.79 8.92 1.48
N TYR A 155 -1.71 7.66 1.04
CA TYR A 155 -0.77 7.27 0.00
C TYR A 155 -1.08 7.96 -1.34
N TRP A 156 -2.35 8.05 -1.71
CA TRP A 156 -2.78 8.74 -2.93
C TRP A 156 -2.60 10.25 -2.82
N GLN A 157 -2.86 10.85 -1.66
CA GLN A 157 -2.54 12.27 -1.40
C GLN A 157 -1.06 12.56 -1.62
N ARG A 158 -0.17 11.64 -1.25
CA ARG A 158 1.27 11.79 -1.43
C ARG A 158 1.70 11.67 -2.90
N TRP A 159 1.15 10.69 -3.63
CA TRP A 159 1.73 10.26 -4.92
C TRP A 159 0.90 10.61 -6.16
N CYS A 160 -0.39 10.87 -6.00
CA CYS A 160 -1.29 11.23 -7.10
C CYS A 160 -2.45 12.15 -6.62
N PRO A 161 -2.13 13.29 -5.97
CA PRO A 161 -3.15 14.17 -5.37
C PRO A 161 -4.14 14.71 -6.39
N GLU A 162 -3.72 14.98 -7.63
CA GLU A 162 -4.60 15.44 -8.71
C GLU A 162 -5.60 14.37 -9.11
N ALA A 163 -5.18 13.09 -9.15
CA ALA A 163 -6.08 11.98 -9.43
C ALA A 163 -7.09 11.79 -8.31
N LEU A 164 -6.64 11.93 -7.06
CA LEU A 164 -7.53 11.85 -5.90
C LEU A 164 -8.57 12.97 -5.91
N ARG A 165 -8.16 14.21 -6.17
CA ARG A 165 -9.05 15.38 -6.25
C ARG A 165 -9.97 15.33 -7.48
N GLY A 166 -9.48 14.80 -8.59
CA GLY A 166 -10.21 14.73 -9.87
C GLY A 166 -11.06 13.47 -10.04
N GLY A 167 -11.03 12.53 -9.10
CA GLY A 167 -11.75 11.25 -9.22
C GLY A 167 -11.21 10.33 -10.32
N ASP A 168 -9.92 10.42 -10.66
CA ASP A 168 -9.28 9.51 -11.62
C ASP A 168 -8.98 8.16 -10.96
N LEU A 169 -10.02 7.34 -10.88
CA LEU A 169 -9.99 6.03 -10.23
C LEU A 169 -8.96 5.07 -10.87
N ALA A 170 -8.66 5.24 -12.16
CA ALA A 170 -7.67 4.42 -12.85
C ALA A 170 -6.27 4.70 -12.31
N THR A 171 -5.91 5.99 -12.17
CA THR A 171 -4.62 6.38 -11.58
C THR A 171 -4.53 5.95 -10.12
N LEU A 172 -5.59 6.08 -9.33
CA LEU A 172 -5.63 5.62 -7.94
C LEU A 172 -5.38 4.10 -7.83
N ALA A 173 -6.13 3.30 -8.58
CA ALA A 173 -6.00 1.84 -8.59
C ALA A 173 -4.62 1.37 -9.08
N ARG A 174 -4.09 2.01 -10.12
CA ARG A 174 -2.77 1.65 -10.69
C ARG A 174 -1.63 2.07 -9.78
N THR A 175 -1.78 3.18 -9.04
CA THR A 175 -0.85 3.60 -7.98
C THR A 175 -0.86 2.61 -6.81
N HIS A 176 -2.04 2.10 -6.44
CA HIS A 176 -2.15 1.03 -5.43
C HIS A 176 -1.39 -0.22 -5.84
N ASN A 177 -1.59 -0.69 -7.07
CA ASN A 177 -0.97 -1.93 -7.56
C ASN A 177 0.54 -1.82 -7.85
N GLY A 178 0.99 -0.67 -8.39
CA GLY A 178 2.34 -0.53 -8.92
C GLY A 178 3.26 0.42 -8.14
N GLY A 179 2.78 0.97 -7.02
CA GLY A 179 3.42 2.06 -6.29
C GLY A 179 3.36 3.39 -7.06
N PRO A 180 4.25 4.36 -6.74
CA PRO A 180 4.18 5.72 -7.30
C PRO A 180 4.36 5.78 -8.82
N GLY A 181 5.10 4.82 -9.38
CA GLY A 181 5.27 4.67 -10.83
C GLY A 181 4.17 3.85 -11.51
N GLY A 182 3.22 3.30 -10.76
CA GLY A 182 2.19 2.37 -11.25
C GLY A 182 1.39 2.85 -12.47
N PRO A 183 0.90 4.11 -12.50
CA PRO A 183 0.18 4.66 -13.65
C PRO A 183 1.00 4.72 -14.95
N ARG A 184 2.34 4.72 -14.87
CA ARG A 184 3.24 4.71 -16.04
C ARG A 184 3.58 3.31 -16.54
N LYS A 185 3.36 2.28 -15.72
CA LYS A 185 3.69 0.89 -16.05
C LYS A 185 2.55 0.23 -16.82
N GLY A 186 2.83 -0.32 -18.01
CA GLY A 186 1.85 -1.11 -18.76
C GLY A 186 1.33 -2.33 -17.98
N ALA A 187 2.18 -2.90 -17.11
CA ALA A 187 1.85 -4.06 -16.28
C ALA A 187 0.69 -3.84 -15.29
N THR A 188 0.32 -2.60 -14.97
CA THR A 188 -0.81 -2.28 -14.07
C THR A 188 -2.15 -2.17 -14.82
N LEU A 189 -2.15 -2.17 -16.15
CA LEU A 189 -3.39 -2.09 -16.94
C LEU A 189 -4.31 -3.30 -16.74
N PRO A 190 -3.82 -4.57 -16.72
CA PRO A 190 -4.67 -5.72 -16.42
C PRO A 190 -5.26 -5.67 -15.01
N TYR A 191 -4.54 -5.11 -14.04
CA TYR A 191 -5.06 -4.89 -12.69
C TYR A 191 -6.25 -3.91 -12.72
N TRP A 192 -6.09 -2.76 -13.38
CA TRP A 192 -7.16 -1.79 -13.50
C TRP A 192 -8.43 -2.36 -14.14
N ARG A 193 -8.31 -3.14 -15.22
CA ARG A 193 -9.46 -3.79 -15.85
C ARG A 193 -10.24 -4.70 -14.90
N ARG A 194 -9.54 -5.41 -14.01
CA ARG A 194 -10.18 -6.26 -12.98
C ARG A 194 -10.91 -5.42 -11.93
N VAL A 195 -10.33 -4.30 -11.51
CA VAL A 195 -11.00 -3.36 -10.59
C VAL A 195 -12.26 -2.79 -11.23
N GLN A 196 -12.20 -2.33 -12.49
CA GLN A 196 -13.39 -1.87 -13.22
C GLN A 196 -14.49 -2.93 -13.29
N GLN A 197 -14.13 -4.17 -13.62
CA GLN A 197 -15.08 -5.29 -13.65
C GLN A 197 -15.74 -5.51 -12.28
N ALA A 198 -14.97 -5.44 -11.19
CA ALA A 198 -15.49 -5.59 -9.84
C ALA A 198 -16.43 -4.44 -9.45
N MET A 199 -16.10 -3.19 -9.82
CA MET A 199 -17.00 -2.04 -9.61
C MET A 199 -18.33 -2.22 -10.37
N THR A 200 -18.28 -2.62 -11.64
CA THR A 200 -19.49 -2.88 -12.43
C THR A 200 -20.33 -4.02 -11.85
N ALA A 201 -19.69 -5.09 -11.37
CA ALA A 201 -20.39 -6.22 -10.76
C ALA A 201 -21.12 -5.81 -9.48
N GLN A 202 -20.53 -4.93 -8.67
CA GLN A 202 -21.11 -4.43 -7.42
C GLN A 202 -22.25 -3.44 -7.65
N ALA A 203 -22.21 -2.66 -8.74
CA ALA A 203 -23.27 -1.73 -9.11
C ALA A 203 -24.55 -2.41 -9.62
N ARG A 204 -24.49 -3.70 -9.99
CA ARG A 204 -25.69 -4.44 -10.40
C ARG A 204 -26.56 -4.74 -9.18
N PRO A 205 -27.86 -4.40 -9.19
CA PRO A 205 -28.76 -4.80 -8.11
C PRO A 205 -28.72 -6.33 -7.99
N GLN A 206 -28.44 -6.83 -6.79
CA GLN A 206 -28.47 -8.25 -6.54
C GLN A 206 -29.90 -8.73 -6.78
N ARG A 207 -30.10 -9.52 -7.85
CA ARG A 207 -31.38 -10.16 -8.13
C ARG A 207 -31.65 -11.10 -6.95
N ARG A 208 -32.61 -10.71 -6.12
CA ARG A 208 -33.17 -11.54 -5.05
C ARG A 208 -34.04 -12.64 -5.65
#